data_AF-A0A6P1TQB4-F1
#
_entry.id   AF-A0A6P1TQB4-F1
#
_cell.length_a   1.000
_cell.length_b   1.000
_cell.length_c   1.000
_cell.angle_alpha   90.00
_cell.angle_beta   90.00
_cell.angle_gamma   90.00
#
_symmetry.space_group_name_H-M   'P 1'
#
loop_
_entity.id
_entity.type
_entity.pdbx_description
1 polymer ?
#
loop_
_entity_poly.entity_id
_entity_poly.type
_entity_poly.pdbx_seq_one_letter_code
_entity_poly.pdbx_strand_id
1 'polypeptide(L)' 'MTEEIRDQILAIRNTGETNMFDIPVVIDIAERDGYYELIDYLSEHRDDYVRFILTGEVRE' A
#
# COMPACT_ATOMS: atom_id res chain seq x y z
N MET A 1 -3.58 -0.60 10.06
CA MET A 1 -3.62 -1.32 8.76
C MET A 1 -4.47 -2.57 8.95
N THR A 2 -5.45 -2.82 8.10
CA THR A 2 -6.25 -4.06 8.15
C THR A 2 -5.55 -5.19 7.41
N GLU A 3 -6.00 -6.43 7.57
CA GLU A 3 -5.48 -7.58 6.80
C GLU A 3 -5.70 -7.40 5.29
N GLU A 4 -6.87 -6.86 4.90
CA GLU A 4 -7.21 -6.56 3.50
C GLU A 4 -6.23 -5.55 2.89
N ILE A 5 -5.99 -4.41 3.56
CA ILE A 5 -5.03 -3.40 3.09
C ILE A 5 -3.62 -4.00 2.96
N ARG A 6 -3.20 -4.81 3.93
CA ARG A 6 -1.89 -5.49 3.89
C ARG A 6 -1.78 -6.40 2.67
N ASP A 7 -2.81 -7.20 2.40
CA ASP A 7 -2.81 -8.16 1.30
C ASP A 7 -2.83 -7.44 -0.06
N GLN A 8 -3.54 -6.31 -0.17
CA GLN A 8 -3.51 -5.42 -1.35
C GLN A 8 -2.12 -4.82 -1.58
N ILE A 9 -1.44 -4.33 -0.53
CA ILE A 9 -0.06 -3.83 -0.63
C ILE A 9 0.89 -4.93 -1.11
N LEU A 10 0.74 -6.15 -0.58
CA LEU A 10 1.56 -7.28 -0.99
C LEU A 10 1.25 -7.74 -2.41
N ALA A 11 0.01 -7.63 -2.86
CA ALA A 11 -0.36 -7.90 -4.25
C ALA A 11 0.37 -6.96 -5.21
N ILE A 12 0.35 -5.64 -4.97
CA ILE A 12 1.09 -4.64 -5.76
C ILE A 12 2.60 -4.91 -5.69
N ARG A 13 3.14 -5.20 -4.49
CA ARG A 13 4.57 -5.52 -4.34
C ARG A 13 4.99 -6.72 -5.17
N ASN A 14 4.14 -7.75 -5.25
CA ASN A 14 4.42 -8.97 -6.00
C ASN A 14 4.39 -8.77 -7.52
N THR A 15 3.71 -7.73 -8.04
CA THR A 15 3.76 -7.40 -9.47
C THR A 15 5.13 -6.84 -9.88
N GLY A 16 5.81 -6.15 -8.96
CA GLY A 16 7.10 -5.52 -9.22
C GLY A 16 7.03 -4.33 -10.19
N GLU A 17 5.85 -3.78 -10.44
CA GLU A 17 5.64 -2.70 -11.42
C GLU A 17 6.22 -1.36 -10.98
N THR A 18 6.30 -1.11 -9.67
CA THR A 18 6.80 0.15 -9.14
C THR A 18 7.63 -0.05 -7.87
N ASN A 19 8.41 0.97 -7.52
CA ASN A 19 9.00 1.07 -6.20
C ASN A 19 7.88 1.36 -5.19
N MET A 20 7.80 0.60 -4.10
CA MET A 20 6.76 0.77 -3.08
C MET A 20 6.86 2.09 -2.30
N PHE A 21 7.88 2.92 -2.51
CA PHE A 21 7.93 4.29 -1.98
C PHE A 21 7.41 5.35 -2.97
N ASP A 22 7.17 4.97 -4.22
CA ASP A 22 6.52 5.82 -5.21
C ASP A 22 5.00 5.76 -5.03
N ILE A 23 4.54 6.37 -3.93
CA ILE A 23 3.13 6.32 -3.51
C ILE A 23 2.17 6.79 -4.61
N PRO A 24 2.44 7.86 -5.38
CA PRO A 24 1.58 8.23 -6.52
C PRO A 24 1.36 7.07 -7.49
N VAL A 25 2.42 6.35 -7.89
CA VAL A 25 2.29 5.20 -8.80
C VAL A 25 1.60 4.00 -8.12
N VAL A 26 1.82 3.79 -6.81
CA VAL A 26 1.08 2.78 -6.04
C VAL A 26 -0.42 3.09 -6.02
N ILE A 27 -0.81 4.37 -5.92
CA ILE A 27 -2.21 4.79 -5.99
C ILE A 27 -2.78 4.53 -7.39
N ASP A 28 -2.03 4.85 -8.46
CA ASP A 28 -2.47 4.58 -9.83
C ASP A 28 -2.70 3.07 -10.08
N ILE A 29 -1.81 2.21 -9.56
CA ILE A 29 -1.96 0.75 -9.63
C ILE A 29 -3.15 0.29 -8.78
N ALA A 30 -3.30 0.81 -7.56
CA ALA A 30 -4.42 0.50 -6.69
C ALA A 30 -5.77 0.88 -7.33
N GLU A 31 -5.84 2.01 -8.02
CA GLU A 31 -7.05 2.44 -8.74
C GLU A 31 -7.36 1.50 -9.91
N ARG A 32 -6.34 1.13 -10.68
CA ARG A 32 -6.47 0.15 -11.78
C ARG A 32 -6.97 -1.21 -11.30
N ASP A 33 -6.49 -1.67 -10.15
CA ASP A 33 -6.78 -3.00 -9.61
C ASP A 33 -8.01 -3.01 -8.68
N GLY A 34 -8.62 -1.85 -8.42
CA GLY A 34 -9.86 -1.71 -7.64
C GLY A 34 -9.67 -1.70 -6.11
N TYR A 35 -8.46 -1.41 -5.63
CA TYR A 35 -8.10 -1.37 -4.21
C TYR A 35 -8.44 -0.01 -3.57
N TYR A 36 -9.72 0.36 -3.57
CA TYR A 36 -10.17 1.67 -3.07
C TYR A 36 -9.88 1.87 -1.56
N GLU A 37 -9.98 0.81 -0.75
CA GLU A 37 -9.63 0.88 0.68
C GLU A 37 -8.14 1.20 0.91
N LEU A 38 -7.25 0.68 0.06
CA LEU A 38 -5.83 1.03 0.09
C LEU A 38 -5.62 2.50 -0.29
N ILE A 39 -6.35 3.02 -1.28
CA ILE A 39 -6.25 4.43 -1.68
C ILE A 39 -6.65 5.34 -0.52
N ASP A 40 -7.80 5.07 0.10
CA ASP A 40 -8.28 5.82 1.27
C ASP A 40 -7.27 5.74 2.42
N TYR A 41 -6.76 4.53 2.71
CA TYR A 41 -5.71 4.33 3.72
C TYR A 41 -4.43 5.13 3.44
N LEU A 42 -3.96 5.16 2.19
CA LEU A 42 -2.78 5.93 1.79
C LEU A 42 -2.99 7.44 1.86
N SER A 43 -4.22 7.93 1.98
CA SER A 43 -4.48 9.35 2.20
C SER A 43 -4.28 9.77 3.66
N GLU A 44 -4.61 8.89 4.60
CA GLU A 44 -4.60 9.18 6.05
C GLU A 44 -3.37 8.62 6.78
N HIS A 45 -2.79 7.53 6.28
CA HIS A 45 -1.81 6.70 7.01
C HIS A 45 -0.50 6.44 6.25
N ARG A 46 0.01 7.45 5.53
CA ARG A 46 1.27 7.32 4.75
C ARG A 46 2.46 6.88 5.59
N ASP A 47 2.61 7.39 6.80
CA ASP A 47 3.74 7.06 7.67
C ASP A 47 3.72 5.59 8.10
N ASP A 48 2.53 5.04 8.34
CA ASP A 48 2.35 3.64 8.71
C ASP A 48 2.64 2.73 7.52
N TYR A 49 2.21 3.12 6.32
CA TYR A 49 2.55 2.44 5.07
C TYR A 49 4.08 2.41 4.85
N VAL A 50 4.75 3.56 4.91
CA VAL A 50 6.20 3.67 4.70
C VAL A 50 6.95 2.82 5.73
N ARG A 51 6.53 2.85 7.01
CA ARG A 51 7.10 1.99 8.04
C ARG A 51 6.91 0.52 7.71
N PHE A 52 5.71 0.10 7.31
CA PHE A 52 5.44 -1.29 6.94
C PHE A 52 6.33 -1.75 5.78
N ILE A 53 6.53 -0.92 4.75
CA ILE A 53 7.44 -1.26 3.64
C ILE A 53 8.90 -1.41 4.12
N LEU A 54 9.33 -0.61 5.09
CA LEU A 54 10.69 -0.66 5.64
C LEU A 54 10.92 -1.82 6.61
N THR A 55 9.97 -2.11 7.49
CA THR A 55 10.17 -3.01 8.64
C THR A 55 9.34 -4.29 8.57
N GLY A 56 8.30 -4.34 7.74
CA GLY A 56 7.30 -5.41 7.74
C GLY A 56 6.39 -5.41 8.97
N GLU A 57 6.53 -4.44 9.88
CA GLU A 57 5.73 -4.35 11.10
C GLU A 57 4.48 -3.50 10.87
N VAL A 58 3.35 -4.00 11.36
CA VAL A 58 2.10 -3.25 11.43
C VAL A 58 2.02 -2.53 12.77
N ARG A 59 1.68 -1.24 12.77
CA ARG A 59 1.29 -0.55 14.01
C ARG A 59 -0.11 -0.99 14.42
N GLU A 60 -0.23 -1.43 15.67
CA GLU A 60 -1.51 -1.68 16.36
C GLU A 60 -2.28 -0.38 16.61
#